data_AF-A0A923Z6D7-F1
#
_entry.id   AF-A0A923Z6D7-F1
#
_cell.length_a   1.000
_cell.length_b   1.000
_cell.length_c   1.000
_cell.angle_alpha   90.00
_cell.angle_beta   90.00
_cell.angle_gamma   90.00
#
_symmetry.space_group_name_H-M   'P 1'
#
loop_
_entity.id
_entity.type
_entity.pdbx_description
1 polymer ?
#
loop_
_entity_poly.entity_id
_entity_poly.type
_entity_poly.pdbx_seq_one_letter_code
_entity_poly.pdbx_strand_id
1 'polypeptide(L)' 'TTDERAISTRYQVRVAPTVMLFGRSGQPLASPIVGGDTAGMYGGYLDNALTEARRQMAVR' A
#
# COMPACT_ATOMS: atom_id res chain seq x y z
N THR A 1 -3.93 -19.62 -2.55
CA THR A 1 -5.24 -19.00 -2.84
C THR A 1 -5.14 -17.50 -2.73
N THR A 2 -5.69 -16.79 -3.70
CA THR A 2 -5.98 -15.36 -3.64
C THR A 2 -7.43 -15.20 -3.22
N ASP A 3 -7.69 -15.36 -1.92
CA ASP A 3 -8.97 -15.01 -1.30
C ASP A 3 -8.74 -13.85 -0.32
N GLU A 4 -9.79 -13.08 -0.06
CA GLU A 4 -9.74 -11.87 0.75
C GLU A 4 -9.23 -12.12 2.17
N ARG A 5 -9.58 -13.27 2.77
CA ARG A 5 -9.16 -13.63 4.13
C ARG A 5 -7.69 -13.99 4.17
N ALA A 6 -7.19 -14.76 3.20
CA ALA A 6 -5.77 -15.06 3.10
C ALA A 6 -4.93 -13.80 2.84
N ILE A 7 -5.39 -12.90 1.97
CA ILE A 7 -4.67 -11.64 1.66
C ILE A 7 -4.64 -10.72 2.87
N SER A 8 -5.78 -10.46 3.51
CA SER A 8 -5.85 -9.60 4.70
C SER A 8 -5.02 -10.16 5.86
N THR A 9 -5.04 -11.48 6.07
CA THR A 9 -4.21 -12.13 7.10
C THR A 9 -2.72 -12.01 6.78
N ARG A 10 -2.32 -12.32 5.55
CA ARG A 10 -0.91 -12.28 5.10
C ARG A 10 -0.30 -10.89 5.27
N TYR A 11 -1.06 -9.85 4.94
CA TYR A 11 -0.59 -8.47 4.98
C TYR A 11 -1.06 -7.70 6.22
N GLN A 12 -1.67 -8.39 7.18
CA GLN A 12 -2.16 -7.81 8.44
C GLN A 12 -3.10 -6.60 8.24
N VAL A 13 -3.91 -6.63 7.18
CA VAL A 13 -4.92 -5.59 6.92
C VAL A 13 -6.04 -5.72 7.93
N ARG A 14 -6.15 -4.76 8.84
CA ARG A 14 -7.15 -4.72 9.93
C ARG A 14 -8.16 -3.59 9.81
N VAL A 15 -7.87 -2.59 8.98
CA VAL A 15 -8.68 -1.38 8.78
C VAL A 15 -8.93 -1.19 7.29
N ALA A 16 -10.14 -0.77 6.94
CA ALA A 16 -10.51 -0.43 5.57
C ALA A 16 -10.75 1.08 5.42
N PRO A 17 -10.37 1.70 4.29
CA PRO A 17 -9.52 1.14 3.23
C PRO A 17 -8.05 0.98 3.70
N THR A 18 -7.29 0.06 3.08
CA THR A 18 -5.83 0.01 3.18
C THR A 18 -5.24 -0.13 1.78
N VAL A 19 -4.28 0.72 1.41
CA VAL A 19 -3.56 0.65 0.13
C VAL A 19 -2.11 0.29 0.36
N MET A 20 -1.63 -0.70 -0.38
CA MET A 20 -0.26 -1.21 -0.33
C MET A 20 0.30 -1.27 -1.74
N LEU A 21 1.57 -0.87 -1.91
CA LEU A 21 2.26 -0.91 -3.19
C LEU A 21 3.32 -2.01 -3.17
N PHE A 22 3.30 -2.87 -4.18
CA PHE A 22 4.19 -4.02 -4.29
C PHE A 22 5.01 -3.98 -5.58
N GLY A 23 6.23 -4.50 -5.51
CA GLY A 23 7.10 -4.70 -6.67
C GLY A 23 6.81 -6.01 -7.39
N ARG A 24 7.53 -6.25 -8.48
CA ARG A 24 7.33 -7.42 -9.36
C ARG A 24 7.47 -8.76 -8.63
N SER A 25 8.23 -8.83 -7.54
CA SER A 25 8.41 -10.04 -6.72
C SER A 25 7.53 -10.08 -5.48
N GLY A 26 6.56 -9.16 -5.33
CA GLY A 26 5.61 -9.13 -4.21
C GLY A 26 6.17 -8.53 -2.93
N GLN A 27 7.34 -7.90 -3.00
CA GLN A 27 7.93 -7.12 -1.91
C GLN A 27 7.25 -5.75 -1.79
N PRO A 28 7.00 -5.24 -0.58
CA PRO A 28 6.48 -3.88 -0.40
C PRO A 28 7.47 -2.83 -0.92
N LEU A 29 6.92 -1.78 -1.51
CA LEU A 29 7.66 -0.64 -2.08
C LEU A 29 7.40 0.69 -1.38
N ALA A 30 6.37 0.76 -0.53
CA ALA A 30 6.05 1.94 0.25
C ALA A 30 5.34 1.54 1.54
N SER A 31 5.28 2.45 2.50
CA SER A 31 4.48 2.25 3.71
C SER A 31 2.98 2.16 3.36
N PRO A 32 2.20 1.24 3.97
CA PRO A 32 0.76 1.15 3.71
C PRO A 32 0.03 2.44 4.08
N ILE A 33 -0.90 2.87 3.24
CA ILE A 33 -1.88 3.90 3.58
C ILE A 33 -3.01 3.20 4.33
N VAL A 34 -3.18 3.49 5.61
CA VAL A 34 -4.19 2.86 6.47
C VAL A 34 -5.30 3.84 6.78
N GLY A 35 -6.55 3.40 6.55
CA GLY A 35 -7.73 4.24 6.71
C GLY A 35 -7.91 5.23 5.57
N GLY A 36 -9.04 5.95 5.62
CA GLY A 36 -9.35 7.03 4.70
C GLY A 36 -9.96 8.17 5.50
N ASP A 37 -9.14 9.13 5.91
CA ASP A 37 -9.62 10.34 6.57
C ASP A 37 -10.17 11.35 5.53
N THR A 38 -11.48 11.26 5.32
CA THR A 38 -12.53 12.29 5.52
C THR A 38 -12.43 13.72 4.97
N ALA A 39 -11.40 14.16 4.24
CA ALA A 39 -11.40 15.55 3.69
C ALA A 39 -10.52 15.83 2.45
N GLY A 40 -10.30 14.84 1.56
CA GLY A 40 -9.64 15.08 0.27
C GLY A 40 -8.10 14.95 0.23
N MET A 41 -7.44 14.67 1.35
CA MET A 41 -5.98 14.44 1.39
C MET A 41 -5.52 13.10 0.80
N TYR A 42 -6.45 12.20 0.45
CA TYR A 42 -6.13 10.88 -0.06
C TYR A 42 -5.23 10.91 -1.32
N GLY A 43 -5.42 11.90 -2.19
CA GLY A 43 -4.55 12.11 -3.35
C GLY A 43 -3.09 12.35 -2.94
N GLY A 44 -2.85 13.23 -1.96
CA GLY A 44 -1.50 13.52 -1.48
C GLY A 44 -0.83 12.32 -0.80
N TYR A 45 -1.59 11.51 -0.05
CA TYR A 45 -1.06 10.26 0.52
C TYR A 45 -0.66 9.26 -0.57
N LEU A 46 -1.47 9.16 -1.63
CA LEU A 46 -1.18 8.29 -2.76
C LEU A 46 0.05 8.77 -3.55
N ASP A 47 0.17 10.08 -3.81
CA ASP A 47 1.33 10.66 -4.50
C ASP A 47 2.64 10.42 -3.73
N ASN A 48 2.59 10.57 -2.40
CA ASN A 48 3.72 10.28 -1.53
C ASN A 48 4.13 8.80 -1.60
N ALA A 49 3.16 7.89 -1.51
CA ALA A 49 3.40 6.45 -1.59
C ALA A 49 3.99 6.05 -2.97
N LEU A 50 3.46 6.62 -4.06
CA LEU A 50 3.98 6.38 -5.41
C LEU A 50 5.41 6.91 -5.58
N THR A 51 5.71 8.07 -5.00
CA THR A 51 7.07 8.63 -5.01
C THR A 51 8.04 7.74 -4.24
N GLU A 52 7.65 7.25 -3.07
CA GLU A 52 8.44 6.28 -2.31
C GLU A 52 8.66 4.99 -3.10
N ALA A 53 7.60 4.45 -3.70
CA ALA A 53 7.68 3.21 -4.47
C ALA A 53 8.63 3.32 -5.66
N ARG A 54 8.57 4.42 -6.42
CA ARG A 54 9.51 4.68 -7.52
C ARG A 54 10.95 4.75 -7.05
N ARG A 55 11.21 5.40 -5.91
CA ARG A 55 12.56 5.43 -5.30
C ARG A 55 13.04 4.03 -4.93
N GLN A 56 12.20 3.22 -4.29
CA GLN A 56 12.57 1.84 -3.93
C GLN A 56 12.81 0.95 -5.15
N MET A 57 12.08 1.18 -6.25
CA MET A 57 12.28 0.45 -7.51
C MET A 57 13.59 0.83 -8.22
N ALA A 58 14.09 2.06 -8.05
CA ALA A 58 15.34 2.48 -8.67
C ALA A 58 16.59 1.95 -7.97
N VAL A 59 16.46 1.53 -6.71
CA VAL A 59 17.57 1.04 -5.86
C VAL A 59 17.70 -0.50 -5.92
N ARG A 60 16.76 -1.20 -6.56
CA ARG A 60 16.67 -2.66 -6.61
C ARG A 60 16.75 -3.19 -8.03
#